data_AF-A0A969QSA0-F1
#
_entry.id   AF-A0A969QSA0-F1
#
_cell.length_a   1.000
_cell.length_b   1.000
_cell.length_c   1.000
_cell.angle_alpha   90.00
_cell.angle_beta   90.00
_cell.angle_gamma   90.00
#
_symmetry.space_group_name_H-M   'P 1'
#
loop_
_entity.id
_entity.type
_entity.pdbx_description
1 polymer ?
#
loop_
_entity_poly.entity_id
_entity_poly.type
_entity_poly.pdbx_seq_one_letter_code
_entity_poly.pdbx_strand_id
1 'polypeptide(L)' 'MPSWLAIVDIGRFNVSFQRASNGVLIRNHTVDANTPDQLAALRRVPAMMRLFEQYAGPYPFDGYGSVII' A
#
# COMPACT_ATOMS: atom_id res chain seq x y z
N MET A 1 -4.94 3.71 17.76
CA MET A 1 -5.14 4.49 16.51
C MET A 1 -6.42 5.31 16.66
N PRO A 2 -6.44 6.60 16.28
CA PRO A 2 -7.65 7.42 16.33
C PRO A 2 -8.78 6.93 15.41
N SER A 3 -10.03 7.16 15.79
CA SER A 3 -11.22 6.70 15.04
C SER A 3 -11.35 7.30 13.64
N TRP A 4 -10.85 8.51 13.42
CA TRP A 4 -10.87 9.19 12.11
C TRP A 4 -9.92 8.58 11.07
N LEU A 5 -9.10 7.60 11.46
CA LEU A 5 -8.29 6.78 10.55
C LEU A 5 -8.98 5.47 10.15
N ALA A 6 -10.18 5.18 10.67
CA ALA A 6 -10.93 4.01 10.25
C ALA A 6 -11.46 4.21 8.82
N ILE A 7 -11.18 3.26 7.93
CA ILE A 7 -11.51 3.31 6.50
C ILE A 7 -12.23 2.01 6.12
N VAL A 8 -13.29 2.13 5.30
CA VAL A 8 -14.01 1.01 4.69
C VAL A 8 -14.30 1.34 3.23
N ASP A 9 -13.81 0.51 2.32
CA ASP A 9 -14.03 0.62 0.88
C ASP A 9 -14.83 -0.60 0.39
N ILE A 10 -15.97 -0.38 -0.28
CA ILE A 10 -16.84 -1.45 -0.80
C ILE A 10 -16.93 -1.31 -2.32
N GLY A 11 -16.47 -2.33 -3.04
CA GLY A 11 -16.44 -2.32 -4.50
C GLY A 11 -15.85 -3.59 -5.09
N ARG A 12 -15.71 -3.60 -6.41
CA ARG A 12 -14.95 -4.62 -7.14
C ARG A 12 -13.59 -4.03 -7.49
N PHE A 13 -12.53 -4.72 -7.06
CA PHE A 13 -11.17 -4.26 -7.23
C PHE A 13 -10.28 -5.35 -7.83
N ASN A 14 -9.34 -4.93 -8.66
CA ASN A 14 -8.16 -5.69 -8.99
C ASN A 14 -7.18 -5.59 -7.82
N VAL A 15 -6.61 -6.71 -7.40
CA VAL A 15 -5.71 -6.75 -6.23
C VAL A 15 -4.31 -7.12 -6.69
N SER A 16 -3.35 -6.28 -6.32
CA SER A 16 -1.93 -6.57 -6.51
C SER A 16 -1.23 -6.74 -5.17
N PHE A 17 -0.29 -7.67 -5.13
CA PHE A 17 0.49 -8.00 -3.94
C PHE A 17 1.96 -7.74 -4.19
N GLN A 18 2.60 -7.12 -3.21
CA GLN A 18 4.04 -6.98 -3.10
C GLN A 18 4.44 -7.28 -1.65
N ARG A 19 5.71 -7.59 -1.43
CA ARG A 19 6.23 -7.81 -0.07
C ARG A 19 7.39 -6.86 0.17
N ALA A 20 7.34 -6.14 1.28
CA ALA A 20 8.45 -5.32 1.73
C ALA A 20 9.60 -6.21 2.26
N SER A 21 10.81 -5.64 2.37
CA SER A 21 11.99 -6.38 2.85
C SER A 21 11.87 -6.91 4.27
N ASN A 22 11.01 -6.30 5.08
CA ASN A 22 10.70 -6.71 6.45
C ASN A 22 9.51 -7.68 6.54
N GLY A 23 8.97 -8.15 5.41
CA GLY A 23 7.88 -9.13 5.37
C GLY A 23 6.48 -8.54 5.33
N VAL A 24 6.31 -7.22 5.50
CA VAL A 24 5.00 -6.56 5.44
C VAL A 24 4.35 -6.78 4.07
N LEU A 25 3.09 -7.20 4.07
CA LEU A 25 2.33 -7.42 2.84
C LEU A 25 1.82 -6.06 2.31
N ILE A 26 2.26 -5.67 1.13
CA ILE A 26 1.74 -4.50 0.42
C ILE A 26 0.62 -4.98 -0.51
N ARG A 27 -0.62 -4.57 -0.23
CA ARG A 27 -1.82 -4.96 -0.98
C ARG A 27 -2.51 -3.73 -1.55
N ASN A 28 -2.43 -3.54 -2.86
CA ASN A 28 -3.09 -2.42 -3.53
C ASN A 28 -4.34 -2.89 -4.27
N HIS A 29 -5.40 -2.10 -4.16
CA HIS A 29 -6.69 -2.31 -4.81
C HIS A 29 -6.86 -1.24 -5.88
N THR A 30 -7.13 -1.65 -7.11
CA THR A 30 -7.25 -0.75 -8.28
C THR A 30 -8.49 -1.10 -9.09
N VAL A 31 -8.84 -0.27 -10.06
CA VAL A 31 -9.92 -0.53 -11.02
C VAL A 31 -9.36 -0.58 -12.45
N ASP A 32 -10.11 -1.19 -13.38
CA ASP A 32 -9.68 -1.33 -14.78
C ASP A 32 -9.46 0.02 -15.49
N ALA A 33 -10.09 1.08 -14.99
CA ALA A 33 -9.93 2.42 -15.51
C ALA A 33 -8.55 3.05 -15.19
N ASN A 34 -7.79 2.48 -14.25
CA ASN A 34 -6.49 3.05 -13.88
C ASN A 34 -5.44 2.77 -14.97
N THR A 35 -4.72 3.81 -15.37
CA THR A 35 -3.66 3.70 -16.38
C THR A 35 -2.37 3.14 -15.77
N PRO A 36 -1.50 2.50 -16.58
CA PRO A 36 -0.20 2.03 -16.10
C PRO A 36 0.65 3.13 -15.44
N ASP A 37 0.54 4.37 -15.92
CA ASP A 37 1.27 5.51 -15.37
C ASP A 37 0.73 5.93 -14.00
N GLN A 38 -0.60 5.88 -13.80
CA GLN A 38 -1.20 6.08 -12.47
C GLN A 38 -0.72 5.03 -11.47
N LEU A 39 -0.49 3.79 -11.92
CA LEU A 39 -0.05 2.68 -11.07
C LEU A 39 1.48 2.58 -10.92
N ALA A 40 2.26 3.31 -11.73
CA ALA A 40 3.71 3.20 -11.75
C ALA A 40 4.36 3.53 -10.40
N ALA A 41 3.78 4.46 -9.64
CA ALA A 41 4.25 4.88 -8.33
C ALA A 41 4.23 3.74 -7.29
N LEU A 42 3.28 2.80 -7.39
CA LEU A 42 3.15 1.68 -6.46
C LEU A 42 4.40 0.79 -6.42
N ARG A 43 5.16 0.72 -7.52
CA ARG A 43 6.42 -0.04 -7.60
C ARG A 43 7.51 0.51 -6.66
N ARG A 44 7.39 1.76 -6.22
CA ARG A 44 8.37 2.41 -5.33
C ARG A 44 8.05 2.23 -3.85
N VAL A 45 6.86 1.74 -3.51
CA VAL A 45 6.41 1.59 -2.12
C VAL A 45 7.36 0.76 -1.25
N PRO A 46 7.86 -0.42 -1.69
CA PRO A 46 8.81 -1.18 -0.87
C PRO A 46 10.09 -0.40 -0.53
N ALA A 47 10.62 0.35 -1.50
CA ALA A 47 11.81 1.17 -1.30
C ALA A 47 11.54 2.36 -0.37
N MET A 48 10.36 2.98 -0.50
CA MET A 48 9.91 4.06 0.37
C MET A 48 9.73 3.59 1.83
N MET A 49 9.08 2.44 2.05
CA MET A 49 8.93 1.87 3.39
C MET A 49 10.30 1.63 4.03
N ARG A 50 11.22 0.97 3.30
CA ARG A 50 12.59 0.74 3.77
C ARG A 50 13.31 2.04 4.15
N LEU A 51 13.10 3.12 3.39
CA LEU A 51 13.69 4.43 3.71
C LEU A 51 13.13 4.98 5.03
N PHE A 52 11.81 5.00 5.21
CA PHE A 52 11.20 5.50 6.44
C PHE A 52 11.59 4.68 7.67
N GLU A 53 11.75 3.37 7.51
CA GLU A 53 12.16 2.48 8.60
C GLU A 53 13.58 2.77 9.12
N GLN A 54 14.46 3.34 8.30
CA GLN A 54 15.80 3.76 8.74
C GLN A 54 15.75 4.94 9.71
N TYR A 55 14.69 5.75 9.66
CA TYR A 55 14.57 6.96 10.48
C TYR A 55 13.58 6.80 11.64
N ALA A 56 12.49 6.07 11.42
CA ALA A 56 11.36 5.97 12.35
C ALA A 56 11.21 4.58 13.00
N GLY A 57 12.04 3.60 12.61
CA GLY A 57 11.93 2.21 13.04
C GLY A 57 10.92 1.41 12.21
N PRO A 58 10.75 0.10 12.52
CA PRO A 58 9.94 -0.81 11.73
C PRO A 58 8.48 -0.38 11.60
N TYR A 59 7.86 -0.61 10.43
CA TYR A 59 6.43 -0.39 10.26
C TYR A 59 5.62 -1.28 11.21
N PRO A 60 4.68 -0.75 12.01
CA PRO A 60 4.09 -1.47 13.14
C PRO A 60 2.87 -2.34 12.79
N PHE A 61 2.52 -2.48 11.50
CA PHE A 61 1.36 -3.27 11.06
C PHE A 61 1.75 -4.37 10.07
N ASP A 62 0.96 -5.43 10.03
CA ASP A 62 1.21 -6.62 9.18
C ASP A 62 0.97 -6.36 7.68
N GLY A 63 0.26 -5.28 7.36
CA GLY A 63 -0.12 -4.93 6.00
C GLY A 63 -0.07 -3.44 5.72
N TYR A 64 0.32 -3.10 4.49
CA TYR A 64 0.31 -1.76 3.92
C TYR A 64 -0.42 -1.80 2.56
N GLY A 65 -0.87 -0.67 2.04
CA GLY A 65 -1.50 -0.65 0.73
C GLY A 65 -2.24 0.63 0.41
N SER A 66 -2.87 0.65 -0.75
CA SER A 66 -3.68 1.76 -1.22
C SER A 66 -4.91 1.26 -1.98
N VAL A 67 -5.96 2.06 -1.97
CA VAL A 67 -7.12 1.91 -2.85
C VAL A 67 -7.08 3.07 -3.85
N ILE A 68 -7.07 2.76 -5.14
CA ILE A 68 -7.02 3.73 -6.23
C ILE A 68 -8.25 3.49 -7.11
N ILE A 69 -9.05 4.55 -7.31
CA ILE A 69 -10.29 4.54 -8.08
C ILE A 69 -10.13 5.53 -9.23
#